data_AF-W3RRL3-F1
#
_entry.id   AF-W3RRL3-F1
#
_cell.length_a   1.000
_cell.length_b   1.000
_cell.length_c   1.000
_cell.angle_alpha   90.00
_cell.angle_beta   90.00
_cell.angle_gamma   90.00
#
_symmetry.space_group_name_H-M   'P 1'
#
loop_
_entity.id
_entity.type
_entity.pdbx_description
1 polymer ?
#
loop_
_entity_poly.entity_id
_entity_poly.type
_entity_poly.pdbx_seq_one_letter_code
_entity_poly.pdbx_strand_id
1 'polypeptide(L)'
;MRDPAPSSQAASTLFDPAGIWAYPIDAWQRSVLFWDVLRKRANTMLEHEEAGMPPVLTFQYEMLLDARRFERPANYALLRITTADTEHADACVDDSKPPVIIMDPRAGHGPGIGGFKRESEIGMALHEGFPVYFVSFFPAPSPHQRLIDVLHAMHHFVDEVIARHPGKKPVLYGNCQAGWAAMLVAIHCRAPVGPIVLNGSPLSYWAGESGANPMRLAGGLLGGSWLTHFVGDLGDGRFDGAWLVQNFETLKPEAAIWDKYASLYLDVDHEEKRFLEFERWWNAWYSFSRQEMVEIVDHLFIGNELEQGTLELGDAVRIDLRSLKSPLVIFASYGDNITPPHQALAWLKAVYKTTDALKEAGQRIVFMTDPRVGHLGIFVSASVARLEHRAILESLDDVVNLPPGLYEMKISNPTNDPDCRKPQYSVSFEERRVEDLAFDNPRKAFERVRQLSQANETLYSNFVSPWVQAMTTPWSAEVLRWLHPMRTSRYMLSEKFSPWMHVIARLADEVRAKRLPAAMDNPMRAAERTLSEQMQAAIEMARETRDSAQERAFRGLYDY
;
A
#
# COMPACT_ATOMS: atom_id res chain seq x y z
N MET A 1 -24.64 -73.85 -3.93
CA MET A 1 -25.86 -73.04 -3.64
C MET A 1 -25.53 -71.60 -3.99
N ARG A 2 -26.43 -70.94 -4.71
CA ARG A 2 -26.27 -69.66 -5.39
C ARG A 2 -26.01 -68.49 -4.43
N ASP A 3 -25.28 -67.49 -4.94
CA ASP A 3 -25.07 -66.16 -4.35
C ASP A 3 -26.39 -65.51 -3.88
N PRO A 4 -26.37 -64.70 -2.80
CA PRO A 4 -27.32 -63.63 -2.63
C PRO A 4 -26.81 -62.36 -3.31
N ALA A 5 -27.68 -61.78 -4.14
CA ALA A 5 -27.54 -60.50 -4.81
C ALA A 5 -27.27 -59.33 -3.83
N PRO A 6 -26.68 -58.22 -4.30
CA PRO A 6 -26.42 -57.04 -3.49
C PRO A 6 -27.75 -56.40 -3.05
N SER A 7 -27.86 -56.11 -1.75
CA SER A 7 -28.97 -55.32 -1.22
C SER A 7 -28.87 -53.90 -1.77
N SER A 8 -29.77 -53.59 -2.71
CA SER A 8 -30.10 -52.22 -3.09
C SER A 8 -30.69 -51.51 -1.87
N GLN A 9 -29.90 -50.70 -1.15
CA GLN A 9 -30.48 -49.61 -0.37
C GLN A 9 -30.81 -48.49 -1.35
N ALA A 10 -32.08 -48.48 -1.71
CA ALA A 10 -32.73 -47.44 -2.48
C ALA A 10 -32.47 -46.06 -1.87
N ALA A 11 -32.26 -45.11 -2.78
CA ALA A 11 -32.35 -43.69 -2.54
C ALA A 11 -33.60 -43.37 -1.69
N SER A 12 -33.37 -42.87 -0.48
CA SER A 12 -34.38 -42.20 0.34
C SER A 12 -33.91 -40.79 0.67
N THR A 13 -33.53 -40.04 -0.35
CA THR A 13 -33.67 -38.59 -0.31
C THR A 13 -35.01 -38.28 -0.93
N LEU A 14 -35.95 -37.76 -0.15
CA LEU A 14 -36.98 -36.82 -0.58
C LEU A 14 -37.78 -36.43 0.67
N PHE A 15 -37.56 -35.18 1.10
CA PHE A 15 -38.22 -34.44 2.19
C PHE A 15 -37.74 -34.72 3.62
N ASP A 16 -36.57 -34.15 3.95
CA ASP A 16 -36.33 -33.58 5.28
C ASP A 16 -36.78 -32.10 5.28
N PRO A 17 -37.93 -31.76 5.91
CA PRO A 17 -38.40 -30.37 5.99
C PRO A 17 -37.41 -29.46 6.72
N ALA A 18 -36.61 -29.99 7.65
CA ALA A 18 -35.59 -29.21 8.36
C ALA A 18 -34.44 -28.84 7.42
N GLY A 19 -34.04 -29.74 6.52
CA GLY A 19 -33.01 -29.51 5.50
C GLY A 19 -33.39 -28.46 4.44
N ILE A 20 -34.67 -28.33 4.07
CA ILE A 20 -35.13 -27.31 3.10
C ILE A 20 -35.04 -25.90 3.70
N TRP A 21 -35.38 -25.72 4.97
CA TRP A 21 -35.33 -24.43 5.65
C TRP A 21 -33.93 -24.05 6.16
N ALA A 22 -33.02 -25.02 6.28
CA ALA A 22 -31.66 -24.79 6.77
C ALA A 22 -30.92 -23.70 5.96
N TYR A 23 -30.94 -23.76 4.63
CA TYR A 23 -30.26 -22.74 3.81
C TYR A 23 -30.93 -21.35 3.88
N PRO A 24 -32.24 -21.20 3.67
CA PRO A 24 -32.90 -19.89 3.79
C PRO A 24 -32.72 -19.23 5.17
N ILE A 25 -32.79 -20.03 6.26
CA ILE A 25 -32.54 -19.52 7.61
C ILE A 25 -31.09 -19.07 7.75
N ASP A 26 -30.14 -19.90 7.32
CA ASP A 26 -28.71 -19.56 7.35
C ASP A 26 -28.39 -18.29 6.54
N ALA A 27 -28.90 -18.19 5.31
CA ALA A 27 -28.69 -17.04 4.44
C ALA A 27 -29.29 -15.75 5.04
N TRP A 28 -30.48 -15.83 5.65
CA TRP A 28 -31.06 -14.69 6.38
C TRP A 28 -30.20 -14.30 7.58
N GLN A 29 -29.76 -15.26 8.39
CA GLN A 29 -28.89 -15.01 9.54
C GLN A 29 -27.56 -14.37 9.11
N ARG A 30 -26.88 -14.93 8.10
CA ARG A 30 -25.64 -14.36 7.56
C ARG A 30 -25.85 -12.96 6.98
N SER A 31 -27.00 -12.69 6.36
CA SER A 31 -27.33 -11.35 5.88
C SER A 31 -27.42 -10.35 7.04
N VAL A 32 -28.11 -10.70 8.14
CA VAL A 32 -28.20 -9.84 9.33
C VAL A 32 -26.80 -9.59 9.91
N LEU A 33 -25.99 -10.64 10.07
CA LEU A 33 -24.63 -10.50 10.59
C LEU A 33 -23.73 -9.66 9.67
N PHE A 34 -23.80 -9.87 8.36
CA PHE A 34 -23.06 -9.08 7.37
C PHE A 34 -23.36 -7.59 7.50
N TRP A 35 -24.65 -7.22 7.55
CA TRP A 35 -25.05 -5.82 7.75
C TRP A 35 -24.61 -5.27 9.10
N ASP A 36 -24.61 -6.09 10.16
CA ASP A 36 -24.07 -5.71 11.46
C ASP A 36 -22.56 -5.47 11.42
N VAL A 37 -21.79 -6.26 10.67
CA VAL A 37 -20.35 -6.01 10.46
C VAL A 37 -20.13 -4.69 9.71
N LEU A 38 -20.91 -4.40 8.67
CA LEU A 38 -20.79 -3.12 7.94
C LEU A 38 -21.18 -1.91 8.81
N ARG A 39 -22.16 -2.08 9.70
CA ARG A 39 -22.52 -1.11 10.75
C ARG A 39 -21.36 -0.85 11.69
N LYS A 40 -20.78 -1.92 12.26
CA LYS A 40 -19.62 -1.84 13.15
C LYS A 40 -18.47 -1.12 12.46
N ARG A 41 -18.17 -1.46 11.20
CA ARG A 41 -17.17 -0.76 10.38
C ARG A 41 -17.43 0.74 10.34
N ALA A 42 -18.66 1.16 10.05
CA ALA A 42 -19.02 2.57 9.96
C ALA A 42 -18.90 3.30 11.32
N ASN A 43 -19.32 2.65 12.40
CA ASN A 43 -19.17 3.18 13.75
C ASN A 43 -17.69 3.29 14.17
N THR A 44 -16.87 2.24 13.94
CA THR A 44 -15.43 2.24 14.21
C THR A 44 -14.70 3.33 13.41
N MET A 45 -15.10 3.55 12.16
CA MET A 45 -14.57 4.64 11.34
C MET A 45 -14.85 6.01 11.98
N LEU A 46 -16.08 6.26 12.44
CA LEU A 46 -16.44 7.51 13.12
C LEU A 46 -15.71 7.68 14.46
N GLU A 47 -15.61 6.62 15.26
CA GLU A 47 -14.84 6.63 16.52
C GLU A 47 -13.36 6.94 16.26
N HIS A 48 -12.80 6.40 15.18
CA HIS A 48 -11.43 6.68 14.79
C HIS A 48 -11.21 8.15 14.39
N GLU A 49 -12.16 8.75 13.67
CA GLU A 49 -12.14 10.16 13.32
C GLU A 49 -12.30 11.07 14.55
N GLU A 50 -13.19 10.73 15.48
CA GLU A 50 -13.38 11.45 16.74
C GLU A 50 -12.14 11.39 17.63
N ALA A 51 -11.38 10.28 17.58
CA ALA A 51 -10.10 10.14 18.25
C ALA A 51 -8.95 10.91 17.56
N GLY A 52 -9.22 11.64 16.46
CA GLY A 52 -8.22 12.39 15.71
C GLY A 52 -7.41 11.55 14.71
N MET A 53 -7.90 10.36 14.37
CA MET A 53 -7.26 9.38 13.48
C MET A 53 -5.80 9.06 13.88
N PRO A 54 -5.57 8.42 15.04
CA PRO A 54 -4.22 7.99 15.42
C PRO A 54 -3.67 6.91 14.46
N PRO A 55 -2.34 6.72 14.37
CA PRO A 55 -1.75 5.61 13.61
C PRO A 55 -2.30 4.24 14.05
N VAL A 56 -2.49 3.33 13.10
CA VAL A 56 -3.02 1.98 13.37
C VAL A 56 -1.93 0.98 13.76
N LEU A 57 -1.03 1.38 14.66
CA LEU A 57 0.05 0.53 15.15
C LEU A 57 -0.44 -0.40 16.26
N THR A 58 -0.04 -1.68 16.20
CA THR A 58 -0.22 -2.63 17.33
C THR A 58 0.79 -2.36 18.47
N PHE A 59 1.89 -1.67 18.16
CA PHE A 59 2.98 -1.36 19.10
C PHE A 59 2.77 -0.04 19.83
N GLN A 60 3.24 0.06 21.08
CA GLN A 60 3.30 1.35 21.77
C GLN A 60 4.52 2.15 21.31
N TYR A 61 4.37 3.47 21.32
CA TYR A 61 5.39 4.38 20.81
C TYR A 61 5.46 5.68 21.60
N GLU A 62 6.63 6.30 21.52
CA GLU A 62 6.89 7.67 21.97
C GLU A 62 7.06 8.56 20.73
N MET A 63 6.40 9.71 20.69
CA MET A 63 6.62 10.71 19.64
C MET A 63 7.85 11.54 19.99
N LEU A 64 8.90 11.45 19.19
CA LEU A 64 10.15 12.16 19.41
C LEU A 64 10.13 13.55 18.78
N LEU A 65 9.64 13.65 17.54
CA LEU A 65 9.60 14.88 16.78
C LEU A 65 8.23 15.05 16.11
N ASP A 66 7.70 16.27 16.16
CA ASP A 66 6.49 16.71 15.47
C ASP A 66 6.86 17.81 14.47
N ALA A 67 6.95 17.46 13.19
CA ALA A 67 7.44 18.37 12.16
C ALA A 67 6.47 19.52 11.86
N ARG A 68 5.23 19.49 12.38
CA ARG A 68 4.32 20.65 12.28
C ARG A 68 4.84 21.85 13.07
N ARG A 69 5.78 21.61 13.99
CA ARG A 69 6.41 22.63 14.84
C ARG A 69 7.78 23.07 14.33
N PHE A 70 8.24 22.56 13.19
CA PHE A 70 9.50 22.98 12.59
C PHE A 70 9.35 24.34 11.89
N GLU A 71 10.47 24.99 11.60
CA GLU A 71 10.50 26.24 10.83
C GLU A 71 9.85 26.07 9.45
N ARG A 72 10.09 24.92 8.81
CA ARG A 72 9.37 24.46 7.62
C ARG A 72 8.39 23.36 8.05
N PRO A 73 7.11 23.70 8.28
CA PRO A 73 6.18 22.75 8.87
C PRO A 73 5.78 21.67 7.87
N ALA A 74 5.85 20.41 8.30
CA ALA A 74 5.32 19.27 7.56
C ALA A 74 4.45 18.41 8.49
N ASN A 75 3.39 17.79 7.98
CA ASN A 75 2.47 16.98 8.78
C ASN A 75 3.03 15.58 9.11
N TYR A 76 4.32 15.48 9.40
CA TYR A 76 5.00 14.23 9.71
C TYR A 76 5.49 14.22 11.16
N ALA A 77 5.71 13.03 11.70
CA ALA A 77 6.27 12.83 13.02
C ALA A 77 7.24 11.63 13.04
N LEU A 78 8.27 11.73 13.87
CA LEU A 78 9.14 10.60 14.19
C LEU A 78 8.65 9.92 15.46
N LEU A 79 8.40 8.63 15.39
CA LEU A 79 8.04 7.79 16.52
C LEU A 79 9.20 6.83 16.86
N ARG A 80 9.44 6.59 18.14
CA ARG A 80 10.25 5.47 18.64
C ARG A 80 9.31 4.39 19.14
N ILE A 81 9.52 3.15 18.69
CA ILE A 81 8.74 2.01 19.19
C ILE A 81 9.28 1.61 20.57
N THR A 82 8.42 1.57 21.58
CA THR A 82 8.82 1.37 22.98
C THR A 82 8.35 0.04 23.55
N THR A 83 7.26 -0.55 23.05
CA THR A 83 6.71 -1.79 23.63
C THR A 83 5.99 -2.61 22.56
N ALA A 84 6.26 -3.92 22.54
CA ALA A 84 5.50 -4.91 21.81
C ALA A 84 4.66 -5.72 22.82
N ASP A 85 3.34 -5.55 22.79
CA ASP A 85 2.41 -6.10 23.78
C ASP A 85 2.76 -5.71 25.23
N THR A 86 3.34 -6.63 26.00
CA THR A 86 3.76 -6.45 27.40
C THR A 86 5.27 -6.29 27.55
N GLU A 87 6.04 -6.53 26.48
CA GLU A 87 7.50 -6.53 26.50
C GLU A 87 8.04 -5.18 26.04
N HIS A 88 8.90 -4.57 26.88
CA HIS A 88 9.54 -3.32 26.53
C HIS A 88 10.59 -3.55 25.45
N ALA A 89 10.60 -2.73 24.40
CA ALA A 89 11.52 -2.86 23.28
C ALA A 89 12.99 -2.85 23.75
N ASP A 90 13.31 -2.04 24.75
CA ASP A 90 14.69 -1.95 25.29
C ASP A 90 15.19 -3.29 25.90
N ALA A 91 14.29 -4.24 26.20
CA ALA A 91 14.66 -5.57 26.67
C ALA A 91 15.02 -6.54 25.53
N CYS A 92 14.61 -6.25 24.29
CA CYS A 92 14.82 -7.13 23.13
C CYS A 92 15.75 -6.54 22.06
N VAL A 93 16.06 -5.25 22.10
CA VAL A 93 16.98 -4.60 21.14
C VAL A 93 18.45 -4.76 21.53
N ASP A 94 19.30 -4.88 20.52
CA ASP A 94 20.74 -4.90 20.61
C ASP A 94 21.29 -3.56 20.10
N ASP A 95 21.81 -2.73 21.01
CA ASP A 95 22.38 -1.41 20.71
C ASP A 95 23.61 -1.46 19.76
N SER A 96 24.17 -2.65 19.55
CA SER A 96 25.23 -2.85 18.56
C SER A 96 24.70 -2.89 17.12
N LYS A 97 23.40 -3.14 16.92
CA LYS A 97 22.77 -3.14 15.59
C LYS A 97 22.44 -1.73 15.11
N PRO A 98 22.40 -1.48 13.79
CA PRO A 98 21.95 -0.20 13.27
C PRO A 98 20.46 0.01 13.57
N PRO A 99 20.00 1.24 13.86
CA PRO A 99 18.58 1.51 14.00
C PRO A 99 17.87 1.35 12.65
N VAL A 100 16.63 0.88 12.66
CA VAL A 100 15.76 0.74 11.48
C VAL A 100 14.67 1.81 11.55
N ILE A 101 14.55 2.61 10.49
CA ILE A 101 13.52 3.64 10.33
C ILE A 101 12.51 3.16 9.29
N ILE A 102 11.32 2.79 9.73
CA ILE A 102 10.24 2.30 8.85
C ILE A 102 9.36 3.47 8.43
N MET A 103 9.06 3.54 7.12
CA MET A 103 8.36 4.64 6.49
C MET A 103 7.18 4.09 5.70
N ASP A 104 5.97 4.42 6.14
CA ASP A 104 4.73 3.98 5.50
C ASP A 104 4.34 4.84 4.31
N PRO A 105 3.64 4.25 3.32
CA PRO A 105 3.20 5.00 2.17
C PRO A 105 2.09 5.98 2.55
N ARG A 106 2.27 7.24 2.19
CA ARG A 106 1.19 8.20 2.09
C ARG A 106 0.55 8.02 0.71
N ALA A 107 -0.37 7.07 0.63
CA ALA A 107 -1.13 6.73 -0.58
C ALA A 107 -2.63 7.00 -0.41
N GLY A 108 -2.98 8.02 0.38
CA GLY A 108 -4.36 8.39 0.74
C GLY A 108 -4.87 7.75 2.03
N HIS A 109 -4.26 6.64 2.47
CA HIS A 109 -4.51 6.02 3.77
C HIS A 109 -3.70 6.66 4.90
N GLY A 110 -4.09 6.38 6.15
CA GLY A 110 -3.32 6.70 7.34
C GLY A 110 -2.08 5.81 7.55
N PRO A 111 -1.16 6.22 8.43
CA PRO A 111 0.04 5.46 8.76
C PRO A 111 -0.26 4.33 9.75
N GLY A 112 0.66 3.38 9.83
CA GLY A 112 0.68 2.27 10.78
C GLY A 112 0.59 0.90 10.12
N ILE A 113 0.57 0.83 8.78
CA ILE A 113 0.43 -0.43 8.05
C ILE A 113 1.66 -1.34 8.22
N GLY A 114 2.88 -0.78 8.25
CA GLY A 114 4.13 -1.52 8.54
C GLY A 114 4.24 -2.04 9.99
N GLY A 115 3.28 -1.69 10.85
CA GLY A 115 3.18 -2.15 12.25
C GLY A 115 1.76 -2.61 12.63
N PHE A 116 0.93 -2.91 11.64
CA PHE A 116 -0.49 -3.17 11.83
C PHE A 116 -0.76 -4.48 12.60
N LYS A 117 0.17 -5.43 12.52
CA LYS A 117 0.14 -6.72 13.23
C LYS A 117 1.47 -6.97 13.93
N ARG A 118 1.53 -7.97 14.82
CA ARG A 118 2.80 -8.43 15.39
C ARG A 118 3.71 -9.00 14.32
N GLU A 119 3.15 -9.75 13.37
CA GLU A 119 3.85 -10.25 12.18
C GLU A 119 3.88 -9.16 11.10
N SER A 120 4.69 -8.13 11.34
CA SER A 120 4.88 -6.97 10.46
C SER A 120 6.37 -6.58 10.41
N GLU A 121 6.72 -5.58 9.60
CA GLU A 121 8.09 -5.11 9.46
C GLU A 121 8.64 -4.57 10.80
N ILE A 122 7.83 -3.80 11.56
CA ILE A 122 8.20 -3.36 12.92
C ILE A 122 8.45 -4.58 13.82
N GLY A 123 7.54 -5.55 13.78
CA GLY A 123 7.63 -6.74 14.62
C GLY A 123 8.85 -7.60 14.28
N MET A 124 9.15 -7.79 13.00
CA MET A 124 10.33 -8.52 12.56
C MET A 124 11.62 -7.77 12.92
N ALA A 125 11.67 -6.45 12.75
CA ALA A 125 12.84 -5.66 13.14
C ALA A 125 13.10 -5.73 14.66
N LEU A 126 12.07 -5.60 15.49
CA LEU A 126 12.20 -5.75 16.95
C LEU A 126 12.63 -7.17 17.34
N HIS A 127 12.03 -8.17 16.69
CA HIS A 127 12.32 -9.58 16.95
C HIS A 127 13.75 -9.97 16.57
N GLU A 128 14.30 -9.37 15.52
CA GLU A 128 15.71 -9.48 15.15
C GLU A 128 16.62 -8.54 15.97
N GLY A 129 16.09 -7.84 16.98
CA GLY A 129 16.87 -7.04 17.92
C GLY A 129 17.33 -5.69 17.40
N PHE A 130 16.71 -5.14 16.36
CA PHE A 130 17.03 -3.79 15.88
C PHE A 130 16.30 -2.72 16.71
N PRO A 131 16.94 -1.59 17.04
CA PRO A 131 16.22 -0.40 17.50
C PRO A 131 15.27 0.10 16.40
N VAL A 132 13.97 0.22 16.68
CA VAL A 132 12.96 0.56 15.66
C VAL A 132 12.36 1.95 15.85
N TYR A 133 12.38 2.71 14.76
CA TYR A 133 11.72 3.99 14.61
C TYR A 133 10.71 3.92 13.48
N PHE A 134 9.71 4.79 13.53
CA PHE A 134 8.63 4.82 12.55
C PHE A 134 8.30 6.26 12.16
N VAL A 135 8.28 6.54 10.85
CA VAL A 135 7.87 7.82 10.30
C VAL A 135 6.36 7.81 10.10
N SER A 136 5.66 8.58 10.92
CA SER A 136 4.21 8.75 10.89
C SER A 136 3.83 10.10 10.26
N PHE A 137 2.54 10.29 9.98
CA PHE A 137 1.99 11.52 9.46
C PHE A 137 0.57 11.77 9.98
N PHE A 138 0.15 13.04 9.99
CA PHE A 138 -1.15 13.49 10.51
C PHE A 138 -2.19 13.62 9.38
N PRO A 139 -3.49 13.53 9.68
CA PRO A 139 -4.56 13.56 8.66
C PRO A 139 -4.60 14.81 7.80
N ALA A 140 -4.28 15.96 8.38
CA ALA A 140 -4.24 17.23 7.69
C ALA A 140 -2.79 17.61 7.32
N PRO A 141 -2.52 18.05 6.08
CA PRO A 141 -1.24 18.64 5.73
C PRO A 141 -1.03 19.96 6.48
N SER A 142 0.23 20.38 6.61
CA SER A 142 0.51 21.76 7.01
C SER A 142 0.09 22.71 5.86
N PRO A 143 -0.33 23.96 6.16
CA PRO A 143 -0.71 24.92 5.13
C PRO A 143 0.41 25.12 4.11
N HIS A 144 0.08 25.05 2.82
CA HIS A 144 1.01 25.21 1.70
C HIS A 144 2.23 24.29 1.70
N GLN A 145 2.21 23.20 2.48
CA GLN A 145 3.27 22.20 2.53
C GLN A 145 3.65 21.74 1.11
N ARG A 146 4.94 21.65 0.83
CA ARG A 146 5.48 21.15 -0.44
C ARG A 146 6.24 19.85 -0.22
N LEU A 147 6.59 19.15 -1.29
CA LEU A 147 7.37 17.91 -1.19
C LEU A 147 8.74 18.16 -0.52
N ILE A 148 9.37 19.30 -0.80
CA ILE A 148 10.66 19.67 -0.19
C ILE A 148 10.56 19.85 1.34
N ASP A 149 9.43 20.35 1.86
CA ASP A 149 9.22 20.52 3.30
C ASP A 149 9.12 19.16 4.00
N VAL A 150 8.47 18.19 3.35
CA VAL A 150 8.40 16.80 3.82
C VAL A 150 9.79 16.17 3.84
N LEU A 151 10.60 16.36 2.79
CA LEU A 151 11.96 15.84 2.75
C LEU A 151 12.85 16.45 3.83
N HIS A 152 12.75 17.76 4.08
CA HIS A 152 13.49 18.42 5.15
C HIS A 152 13.08 17.89 6.53
N ALA A 153 11.79 17.66 6.77
CA ALA A 153 11.31 17.05 8.00
C ALA A 153 11.86 15.63 8.20
N MET A 154 11.80 14.79 7.16
CA MET A 154 12.34 13.43 7.22
C MET A 154 13.87 13.40 7.39
N HIS A 155 14.60 14.34 6.77
CA HIS A 155 16.03 14.53 7.00
C HIS A 155 16.33 14.79 8.49
N HIS A 156 15.58 15.70 9.13
CA HIS A 156 15.72 15.95 10.57
C HIS A 156 15.41 14.71 11.42
N PHE A 157 14.49 13.85 10.98
CA PHE A 157 14.22 12.59 11.68
C PHE A 157 15.40 11.63 11.62
N VAL A 158 16.06 11.53 10.46
CA VAL A 158 17.27 10.72 10.31
C VAL A 158 18.40 11.27 11.19
N ASP A 159 18.60 12.59 11.21
CA ASP A 159 19.59 13.24 12.08
C ASP A 159 19.35 12.93 13.57
N GLU A 160 18.10 12.99 14.04
CA GLU A 160 17.72 12.65 15.42
C GLU A 160 18.02 11.17 15.74
N VAL A 161 17.72 10.26 14.82
CA VAL A 161 18.01 8.83 15.00
C VAL A 161 19.52 8.58 15.04
N ILE A 162 20.30 9.24 14.18
CA ILE A 162 21.77 9.13 14.18
C ILE A 162 22.35 9.67 15.50
N ALA A 163 21.83 10.80 16.00
CA ALA A 163 22.27 11.38 17.26
C ALA A 163 22.05 10.43 18.45
N ARG A 164 20.95 9.66 18.41
CA ARG A 164 20.62 8.64 19.43
C ARG A 164 21.45 7.35 19.32
N HIS A 165 22.02 7.08 18.14
CA HIS A 165 22.77 5.85 17.85
C HIS A 165 24.19 6.15 17.31
N PRO A 166 25.10 6.71 18.12
CA PRO A 166 26.41 7.16 17.65
C PRO A 166 27.21 6.05 16.97
N GLY A 167 27.76 6.34 15.79
CA GLY A 167 28.58 5.41 15.02
C GLY A 167 27.79 4.33 14.26
N LYS A 168 26.46 4.34 14.34
CA LYS A 168 25.58 3.46 13.56
C LYS A 168 24.97 4.23 12.40
N LYS A 169 24.80 3.55 11.27
CA LYS A 169 24.14 4.11 10.08
C LYS A 169 22.72 3.56 10.01
N PRO A 170 21.68 4.41 10.09
CA PRO A 170 20.30 3.94 10.11
C PRO A 170 19.92 3.24 8.80
N VAL A 171 19.17 2.15 8.91
CA VAL A 171 18.52 1.48 7.77
C VAL A 171 17.23 2.24 7.47
N LEU A 172 17.02 2.62 6.22
CA LEU A 172 15.75 3.21 5.78
C LEU A 172 14.88 2.11 5.16
N TYR A 173 13.66 1.93 5.65
CA TYR A 173 12.74 0.88 5.23
C TYR A 173 11.47 1.52 4.65
N GLY A 174 11.41 1.66 3.33
CA GLY A 174 10.38 2.42 2.65
C GLY A 174 9.37 1.53 1.91
N ASN A 175 8.10 1.76 2.19
CA ASN A 175 6.99 1.03 1.59
C ASN A 175 6.30 1.85 0.50
N CYS A 176 6.11 1.27 -0.68
CA CYS A 176 5.41 1.88 -1.81
C CYS A 176 5.88 3.32 -2.07
N GLN A 177 5.02 4.31 -1.85
CA GLN A 177 5.32 5.73 -2.02
C GLN A 177 6.47 6.22 -1.12
N ALA A 178 6.64 5.62 0.06
CA ALA A 178 7.73 5.98 0.96
C ALA A 178 9.10 5.44 0.53
N GLY A 179 9.17 4.49 -0.40
CA GLY A 179 10.45 3.98 -0.92
C GLY A 179 11.22 5.03 -1.71
N TRP A 180 10.57 5.71 -2.66
CA TRP A 180 11.23 6.82 -3.35
C TRP A 180 11.50 7.98 -2.39
N ALA A 181 10.66 8.21 -1.37
CA ALA A 181 10.92 9.22 -0.35
C ALA A 181 12.18 8.88 0.46
N ALA A 182 12.38 7.62 0.85
CA ALA A 182 13.59 7.15 1.52
C ALA A 182 14.85 7.37 0.67
N MET A 183 14.77 7.15 -0.65
CA MET A 183 15.88 7.47 -1.56
C MET A 183 16.19 8.97 -1.60
N LEU A 184 15.15 9.81 -1.69
CA LEU A 184 15.32 11.27 -1.69
C LEU A 184 15.94 11.74 -0.37
N VAL A 185 15.45 11.26 0.76
CA VAL A 185 16.01 11.56 2.09
C VAL A 185 17.47 11.14 2.16
N ALA A 186 17.82 9.94 1.71
CA ALA A 186 19.20 9.46 1.70
C ALA A 186 20.15 10.33 0.84
N ILE A 187 19.66 10.91 -0.26
CA ILE A 187 20.41 11.85 -1.09
C ILE A 187 20.59 13.20 -0.38
N HIS A 188 19.57 13.66 0.36
CA HIS A 188 19.64 14.92 1.11
C HIS A 188 20.48 14.82 2.38
N CYS A 189 20.61 13.63 2.97
CA CYS A 189 21.40 13.39 4.16
C CYS A 189 22.88 13.67 3.93
N ARG A 190 23.45 14.54 4.78
CA ARG A 190 24.90 14.75 4.84
C ARG A 190 25.61 13.58 5.52
N ALA A 191 24.99 13.03 6.55
CA ALA A 191 25.50 11.86 7.26
C ALA A 191 25.20 10.58 6.47
N PRO A 192 26.12 9.59 6.49
CA PRO A 192 25.92 8.35 5.75
C PRO A 192 24.79 7.53 6.37
N VAL A 193 23.77 7.24 5.57
CA VAL A 193 22.73 6.26 5.91
C VAL A 193 23.17 4.85 5.51
N GLY A 194 22.60 3.84 6.19
CA GLY A 194 22.88 2.43 5.96
C GLY A 194 22.19 1.91 4.70
N PRO A 195 21.91 0.60 4.60
CA PRO A 195 21.07 0.05 3.55
C PRO A 195 19.69 0.70 3.47
N ILE A 196 19.14 0.76 2.27
CA ILE A 196 17.77 1.22 2.00
C ILE A 196 16.97 0.07 1.42
N VAL A 197 15.87 -0.28 2.09
CA VAL A 197 14.94 -1.32 1.65
C VAL A 197 13.73 -0.67 0.99
N LEU A 198 13.39 -1.13 -0.21
CA LEU A 198 12.35 -0.59 -1.08
C LEU A 198 11.31 -1.69 -1.35
N ASN A 199 10.16 -1.64 -0.69
CA ASN A 199 9.12 -2.65 -0.82
C ASN A 199 8.00 -2.14 -1.73
N GLY A 200 7.75 -2.80 -2.85
CA GLY A 200 6.70 -2.42 -3.81
C GLY A 200 6.80 -0.95 -4.25
N SER A 201 8.01 -0.40 -4.33
CA SER A 201 8.25 1.04 -4.47
C SER A 201 8.55 1.45 -5.93
N PRO A 202 7.73 2.32 -6.55
CA PRO A 202 7.90 2.68 -7.96
C PRO A 202 8.99 3.74 -8.13
N LEU A 203 9.91 3.50 -9.07
CA LEU A 203 10.95 4.44 -9.49
C LEU A 203 10.96 4.65 -11.01
N SER A 204 10.40 3.71 -11.78
CA SER A 204 10.12 3.85 -13.21
C SER A 204 8.64 3.99 -13.47
N TYR A 205 8.13 5.23 -13.42
CA TYR A 205 6.70 5.48 -13.51
C TYR A 205 6.12 5.21 -14.91
N TRP A 206 6.95 5.29 -15.95
CA TRP A 206 6.54 5.04 -17.34
C TRP A 206 6.71 3.58 -17.79
N ALA A 207 7.50 2.79 -17.06
CA ALA A 207 7.74 1.40 -17.39
C ALA A 207 6.50 0.54 -17.13
N GLY A 208 6.27 -0.43 -18.01
CA GLY A 208 5.19 -1.38 -17.81
C GLY A 208 4.81 -2.17 -19.04
N GLU A 209 4.15 -3.28 -18.79
CA GLU A 209 3.65 -4.20 -19.79
C GLU A 209 2.13 -4.05 -19.96
N SER A 210 1.62 -4.49 -21.11
CA SER A 210 0.18 -4.61 -21.36
C SER A 210 -0.47 -5.54 -20.34
N GLY A 211 -1.61 -5.15 -19.77
CA GLY A 211 -2.37 -5.94 -18.80
C GLY A 211 -1.82 -5.96 -17.37
N ALA A 212 -0.61 -5.44 -17.12
CA ALA A 212 0.03 -5.46 -15.81
C ALA A 212 -0.12 -4.13 -15.03
N ASN A 213 -0.01 -2.97 -15.72
CA ASN A 213 0.17 -1.67 -15.06
C ASN A 213 -0.77 -0.57 -15.62
N PRO A 214 -2.10 -0.73 -15.65
CA PRO A 214 -2.98 0.24 -16.33
C PRO A 214 -2.94 1.65 -15.70
N MET A 215 -2.63 1.76 -14.41
CA MET A 215 -2.66 3.05 -13.69
C MET A 215 -1.70 4.09 -14.25
N ARG A 216 -0.55 3.68 -14.81
CA ARG A 216 0.42 4.62 -15.41
C ARG A 216 -0.17 5.40 -16.59
N LEU A 217 -1.20 4.85 -17.25
CA LEU A 217 -1.83 5.47 -18.41
C LEU A 217 -2.85 6.55 -18.01
N ALA A 218 -3.32 6.52 -16.77
CA ALA A 218 -4.36 7.43 -16.28
C ALA A 218 -3.94 8.90 -16.42
N GLY A 219 -2.68 9.24 -16.16
CA GLY A 219 -2.15 10.59 -16.35
C GLY A 219 -2.30 11.07 -17.80
N GLY A 220 -2.05 10.21 -18.79
CA GLY A 220 -2.25 10.54 -20.20
C GLY A 220 -3.72 10.61 -20.61
N LEU A 221 -4.57 9.72 -20.09
CA LEU A 221 -5.99 9.65 -20.44
C LEU A 221 -6.83 10.76 -19.79
N LEU A 222 -6.42 11.26 -18.62
CA LEU A 222 -7.08 12.34 -17.88
C LEU A 222 -6.51 13.73 -18.24
N GLY A 223 -5.55 13.79 -19.17
CA GLY A 223 -4.97 15.04 -19.63
C GLY A 223 -3.96 15.67 -18.69
N GLY A 224 -3.37 14.90 -17.77
CA GLY A 224 -2.26 15.32 -16.93
C GLY A 224 -2.63 15.63 -15.48
N SER A 225 -1.82 16.48 -14.85
CA SER A 225 -1.91 16.88 -13.44
C SER A 225 -2.98 17.93 -13.12
N TRP A 226 -3.52 18.62 -14.11
CA TRP A 226 -4.52 19.68 -13.92
C TRP A 226 -5.74 19.24 -13.08
N LEU A 227 -6.13 17.97 -13.20
CA LEU A 227 -7.24 17.41 -12.42
C LEU A 227 -6.88 17.29 -10.94
N THR A 228 -5.62 16.94 -10.63
CA THR A 228 -5.08 16.93 -9.26
C THR A 228 -5.09 18.34 -8.68
N HIS A 229 -4.67 19.34 -9.45
CA HIS A 229 -4.74 20.74 -9.04
C HIS A 229 -6.20 21.17 -8.80
N PHE A 230 -7.10 20.87 -9.73
CA PHE A 230 -8.51 21.19 -9.64
C PHE A 230 -9.20 20.61 -8.41
N VAL A 231 -8.97 19.33 -8.12
CA VAL A 231 -9.50 18.69 -6.91
C VAL A 231 -8.92 19.34 -5.65
N GLY A 232 -7.63 19.71 -5.66
CA GLY A 232 -7.02 20.47 -4.58
C GLY A 232 -7.61 21.86 -4.39
N ASP A 233 -7.99 22.56 -5.47
CA ASP A 233 -8.65 23.87 -5.42
C ASP A 233 -10.09 23.78 -4.92
N LEU A 234 -10.83 22.73 -5.29
CA LEU A 234 -12.16 22.44 -4.73
C LEU A 234 -12.10 22.08 -3.23
N GLY A 235 -10.99 21.48 -2.81
CA GLY A 235 -10.72 21.12 -1.41
C GLY A 235 -10.09 22.22 -0.57
N ASP A 236 -10.17 23.49 -0.99
CA ASP A 236 -9.60 24.64 -0.28
C ASP A 236 -8.10 24.49 -0.01
N GLY A 237 -7.35 24.08 -1.03
CA GLY A 237 -5.92 23.81 -0.95
C GLY A 237 -5.56 22.42 -0.41
N ARG A 238 -6.55 21.53 -0.21
CA ARG A 238 -6.35 20.16 0.26
C ARG A 238 -6.79 19.15 -0.79
N PHE A 239 -5.91 18.23 -1.12
CA PHE A 239 -6.26 17.06 -1.92
C PHE A 239 -6.71 15.93 -0.98
N ASP A 240 -7.91 15.41 -1.19
CA ASP A 240 -8.50 14.36 -0.36
C ASP A 240 -7.99 12.96 -0.76
N GLY A 241 -7.33 12.26 0.17
CA GLY A 241 -6.79 10.92 -0.07
C GLY A 241 -7.83 9.86 -0.41
N ALA A 242 -9.11 10.09 -0.12
CA ALA A 242 -10.19 9.18 -0.50
C ALA A 242 -10.24 8.93 -2.03
N TRP A 243 -9.82 9.90 -2.85
CA TRP A 243 -9.69 9.72 -4.30
C TRP A 243 -8.62 8.70 -4.68
N LEU A 244 -7.50 8.66 -3.96
CA LEU A 244 -6.45 7.66 -4.19
C LEU A 244 -6.92 6.28 -3.78
N VAL A 245 -7.57 6.17 -2.62
CA VAL A 245 -8.11 4.88 -2.16
C VAL A 245 -9.19 4.35 -3.10
N GLN A 246 -10.04 5.23 -3.62
CA GLN A 246 -11.02 4.85 -4.65
C GLN A 246 -10.35 4.35 -5.93
N ASN A 247 -9.23 4.93 -6.34
CA ASN A 247 -8.45 4.42 -7.47
C ASN A 247 -7.92 3.01 -7.18
N PHE A 248 -7.42 2.73 -5.96
CA PHE A 248 -7.04 1.36 -5.58
C PHE A 248 -8.21 0.37 -5.66
N GLU A 249 -9.41 0.74 -5.18
CA GLU A 249 -10.61 -0.13 -5.31
C GLU A 249 -11.00 -0.38 -6.78
N THR A 250 -10.79 0.62 -7.65
CA THR A 250 -11.13 0.55 -9.08
C THR A 250 -10.09 -0.23 -9.91
N LEU A 251 -8.86 -0.41 -9.39
CA LEU A 251 -7.82 -1.16 -10.09
C LEU A 251 -8.08 -2.66 -10.11
N LYS A 252 -8.57 -3.24 -9.01
CA LYS A 252 -8.98 -4.65 -8.90
C LYS A 252 -10.34 -4.78 -8.20
N PRO A 253 -11.45 -4.32 -8.82
CA PRO A 253 -12.77 -4.34 -8.20
C PRO A 253 -13.23 -5.75 -7.82
N GLU A 254 -12.82 -6.77 -8.58
CA GLU A 254 -13.09 -8.18 -8.29
C GLU A 254 -12.54 -8.60 -6.91
N ALA A 255 -11.38 -8.07 -6.50
CA ALA A 255 -10.77 -8.38 -5.22
C ALA A 255 -11.19 -7.36 -4.13
N ALA A 256 -11.04 -6.07 -4.42
CA ALA A 256 -11.21 -4.98 -3.45
C ALA A 256 -12.68 -4.70 -3.10
N ILE A 257 -13.62 -5.00 -4.01
CA ILE A 257 -15.05 -4.71 -3.85
C ILE A 257 -15.89 -6.00 -3.83
N TRP A 258 -15.66 -6.96 -4.72
CA TRP A 258 -16.49 -8.17 -4.72
C TRP A 258 -16.01 -9.19 -3.70
N ASP A 259 -14.83 -9.78 -3.89
CA ASP A 259 -14.30 -10.85 -3.05
C ASP A 259 -14.24 -10.45 -1.56
N LYS A 260 -13.77 -9.24 -1.24
CA LYS A 260 -13.73 -8.73 0.14
C LYS A 260 -15.07 -8.87 0.88
N TYR A 261 -16.18 -8.47 0.24
CA TYR A 261 -17.50 -8.50 0.87
C TYR A 261 -18.19 -9.86 0.68
N ALA A 262 -17.95 -10.55 -0.43
CA ALA A 262 -18.44 -11.91 -0.66
C ALA A 262 -17.84 -12.89 0.35
N SER A 263 -16.53 -12.85 0.57
CA SER A 263 -15.82 -13.63 1.59
C SER A 263 -16.39 -13.34 3.00
N LEU A 264 -16.60 -12.07 3.35
CA LEU A 264 -17.24 -11.70 4.62
C LEU A 264 -18.65 -12.31 4.73
N TYR A 265 -19.48 -12.25 3.70
CA TYR A 265 -20.83 -12.81 3.74
C TYR A 265 -20.84 -14.34 3.76
N LEU A 266 -19.95 -14.98 3.00
CA LEU A 266 -19.85 -16.43 2.89
C LEU A 266 -19.35 -17.08 4.19
N ASP A 267 -18.52 -16.38 4.95
CA ASP A 267 -17.92 -16.87 6.21
C ASP A 267 -17.95 -15.82 7.34
N VAL A 268 -19.11 -15.17 7.53
CA VAL A 268 -19.28 -14.06 8.49
C VAL A 268 -18.96 -14.44 9.93
N ASP A 269 -19.11 -15.72 10.27
CA ASP A 269 -18.87 -16.25 11.61
C ASP A 269 -17.37 -16.22 12.00
N HIS A 270 -16.45 -16.18 11.01
CA HIS A 270 -14.99 -16.14 11.24
C HIS A 270 -14.33 -14.88 10.69
N GLU A 271 -14.89 -14.29 9.63
CA GLU A 271 -14.27 -13.18 8.90
C GLU A 271 -14.47 -11.80 9.55
N GLU A 272 -15.44 -11.66 10.47
CA GLU A 272 -15.79 -10.37 11.09
C GLU A 272 -14.56 -9.64 11.67
N LYS A 273 -13.76 -10.31 12.50
CA LYS A 273 -12.60 -9.70 13.16
C LYS A 273 -11.55 -9.23 12.15
N ARG A 274 -11.17 -10.13 11.22
CA ARG A 274 -10.17 -9.85 10.18
C ARG A 274 -10.61 -8.67 9.28
N PHE A 275 -11.89 -8.65 8.90
CA PHE A 275 -12.46 -7.59 8.08
C PHE A 275 -12.46 -6.25 8.80
N LEU A 276 -12.96 -6.19 10.04
CA LEU A 276 -13.04 -4.94 10.81
C LEU A 276 -11.66 -4.37 11.16
N GLU A 277 -10.70 -5.22 11.50
CA GLU A 277 -9.32 -4.81 11.71
C GLU A 277 -8.77 -4.11 10.46
N PHE A 278 -8.82 -4.76 9.30
CA PHE A 278 -8.32 -4.17 8.06
C PHE A 278 -9.06 -2.87 7.66
N GLU A 279 -10.39 -2.85 7.81
CA GLU A 279 -11.21 -1.69 7.48
C GLU A 279 -10.94 -0.48 8.39
N ARG A 280 -10.37 -0.67 9.59
CA ARG A 280 -9.90 0.45 10.44
C ARG A 280 -8.79 1.25 9.75
N TRP A 281 -7.92 0.57 8.99
CA TRP A 281 -6.88 1.23 8.19
C TRP A 281 -7.43 1.70 6.83
N TRP A 282 -8.17 0.84 6.11
CA TRP A 282 -8.64 1.12 4.74
C TRP A 282 -9.55 2.35 4.63
N ASN A 283 -10.29 2.67 5.71
CA ASN A 283 -11.22 3.80 5.74
C ASN A 283 -10.69 5.04 6.48
N ALA A 284 -9.41 5.05 6.87
CA ALA A 284 -8.76 6.21 7.46
C ALA A 284 -8.10 7.04 6.35
N TRP A 285 -8.80 8.05 5.84
CA TRP A 285 -8.33 8.83 4.68
C TRP A 285 -7.67 10.14 5.07
N TYR A 286 -6.44 10.31 4.58
CA TYR A 286 -5.54 11.40 4.93
C TYR A 286 -5.39 12.34 3.73
N SER A 287 -5.34 13.64 3.97
CA SER A 287 -5.23 14.64 2.91
C SER A 287 -3.77 14.98 2.62
N PHE A 288 -3.52 15.51 1.44
CA PHE A 288 -2.29 16.19 1.03
C PHE A 288 -2.57 17.68 0.87
N SER A 289 -1.55 18.51 0.97
CA SER A 289 -1.69 19.87 0.43
C SER A 289 -1.77 19.76 -1.10
N ARG A 290 -2.43 20.73 -1.72
CA ARG A 290 -2.50 20.83 -3.17
C ARG A 290 -1.11 20.84 -3.80
N GLN A 291 -0.19 21.65 -3.24
CA GLN A 291 1.16 21.83 -3.75
C GLN A 291 1.93 20.50 -3.74
N GLU A 292 1.96 19.80 -2.59
CA GLU A 292 2.65 18.52 -2.46
C GLU A 292 2.11 17.49 -3.46
N MET A 293 0.78 17.36 -3.57
CA MET A 293 0.19 16.35 -4.45
C MET A 293 0.41 16.66 -5.94
N VAL A 294 0.31 17.93 -6.33
CA VAL A 294 0.60 18.37 -7.71
C VAL A 294 2.08 18.10 -8.03
N GLU A 295 3.00 18.48 -7.15
CA GLU A 295 4.44 18.22 -7.32
C GLU A 295 4.75 16.72 -7.46
N ILE A 296 4.14 15.87 -6.63
CA ILE A 296 4.30 14.41 -6.73
C ILE A 296 3.84 13.91 -8.10
N VAL A 297 2.66 14.32 -8.56
CA VAL A 297 2.10 13.87 -9.84
C VAL A 297 2.91 14.40 -11.02
N ASP A 298 3.23 15.69 -11.02
CA ASP A 298 3.94 16.35 -12.12
C ASP A 298 5.37 15.88 -12.26
N HIS A 299 6.13 15.88 -11.17
CA HIS A 299 7.56 15.61 -11.25
C HIS A 299 7.85 14.10 -11.31
N LEU A 300 7.11 13.29 -10.55
CA LEU A 300 7.39 11.85 -10.47
C LEU A 300 6.59 11.09 -11.52
N PHE A 301 5.27 11.01 -11.39
CA PHE A 301 4.47 10.09 -12.20
C PHE A 301 4.36 10.50 -13.67
N ILE A 302 4.13 11.78 -13.94
CA ILE A 302 4.00 12.31 -15.30
C ILE A 302 5.37 12.68 -15.85
N GLY A 303 6.21 13.37 -15.07
CA GLY A 303 7.50 13.90 -15.52
C GLY A 303 8.62 12.86 -15.55
N ASN A 304 8.54 11.81 -14.72
CA ASN A 304 9.56 10.78 -14.53
C ASN A 304 10.96 11.38 -14.26
N GLU A 305 11.00 12.47 -13.49
CA GLU A 305 12.18 13.31 -13.32
C GLU A 305 13.22 12.69 -12.38
N LEU A 306 12.77 11.82 -11.46
CA LEU A 306 13.65 11.07 -10.56
C LEU A 306 14.54 10.06 -11.31
N GLU A 307 13.94 9.25 -12.20
CA GLU A 307 14.68 8.32 -13.07
C GLU A 307 15.65 9.06 -14.01
N GLN A 308 15.23 10.23 -14.51
CA GLN A 308 16.00 11.04 -15.44
C GLN A 308 17.12 11.86 -14.77
N GLY A 309 17.10 11.98 -13.42
CA GLY A 309 18.03 12.83 -12.67
C GLY A 309 17.85 14.32 -12.96
N THR A 310 16.60 14.74 -13.26
CA THR A 310 16.21 16.13 -13.54
C THR A 310 15.22 16.68 -12.51
N LEU A 311 14.96 15.93 -11.43
CA LEU A 311 14.07 16.37 -10.36
C LEU A 311 14.69 17.56 -9.63
N GLU A 312 13.98 18.69 -9.63
CA GLU A 312 14.37 19.91 -8.91
C GLU A 312 13.27 20.30 -7.93
N LEU A 313 13.60 20.30 -6.63
CA LEU A 313 12.65 20.62 -5.56
C LEU A 313 12.84 22.04 -5.01
N GLY A 314 13.64 22.86 -5.70
CA GLY A 314 13.86 24.28 -5.36
C GLY A 314 14.84 24.50 -4.22
N ASP A 315 15.68 23.52 -3.89
CA ASP A 315 16.79 23.64 -2.95
C ASP A 315 18.15 23.47 -3.67
N ALA A 316 19.25 23.51 -2.91
CA ALA A 316 20.60 23.42 -3.48
C ALA A 316 21.06 21.97 -3.72
N VAL A 317 20.30 20.97 -3.25
CA VAL A 317 20.67 19.56 -3.36
C VAL A 317 20.27 19.05 -4.74
N ARG A 318 21.27 18.66 -5.53
CA ARG A 318 21.01 18.00 -6.81
C ARG A 318 20.57 16.55 -6.57
N ILE A 319 19.38 16.21 -7.03
CA ILE A 319 18.85 14.85 -6.94
C ILE A 319 19.34 14.02 -8.13
N ASP A 320 20.26 13.09 -7.86
CA ASP A 320 20.77 12.13 -8.84
C ASP A 320 20.95 10.76 -8.18
N LEU A 321 20.22 9.75 -8.66
CA LEU A 321 20.28 8.39 -8.11
C LEU A 321 21.68 7.76 -8.18
N ARG A 322 22.55 8.22 -9.09
CA ARG A 322 23.96 7.76 -9.19
C ARG A 322 24.84 8.25 -8.05
N SER A 323 24.43 9.33 -7.38
CA SER A 323 25.15 9.90 -6.24
C SER A 323 24.96 9.05 -4.96
N LEU A 324 23.87 8.29 -4.89
CA LEU A 324 23.55 7.45 -3.75
C LEU A 324 24.58 6.33 -3.57
N LYS A 325 25.15 6.22 -2.36
CA LYS A 325 26.17 5.21 -2.01
C LYS A 325 25.67 4.12 -1.07
N SER A 326 24.49 4.29 -0.51
CA SER A 326 23.83 3.30 0.33
C SER A 326 23.45 2.08 -0.48
N PRO A 327 23.75 0.86 0.01
CA PRO A 327 23.27 -0.37 -0.60
C PRO A 327 21.74 -0.38 -0.68
N LEU A 328 21.19 -0.92 -1.75
CA LEU A 328 19.76 -1.01 -1.98
C LEU A 328 19.29 -2.46 -1.90
N VAL A 329 18.15 -2.68 -1.24
CA VAL A 329 17.40 -3.94 -1.29
C VAL A 329 16.01 -3.65 -1.86
N ILE A 330 15.66 -4.25 -3.00
CA ILE A 330 14.41 -4.00 -3.70
C ILE A 330 13.55 -5.26 -3.64
N PHE A 331 12.35 -5.16 -3.06
CA PHE A 331 11.37 -6.25 -3.09
C PHE A 331 10.20 -5.87 -3.99
N ALA A 332 10.02 -6.61 -5.08
CA ALA A 332 8.91 -6.48 -6.01
C ALA A 332 8.13 -7.79 -6.15
N SER A 333 6.91 -7.73 -6.71
CA SER A 333 6.16 -8.95 -7.01
C SER A 333 5.42 -8.87 -8.35
N TYR A 334 5.38 -9.97 -9.09
CA TYR A 334 4.56 -10.08 -10.30
C TYR A 334 3.05 -10.15 -10.00
N GLY A 335 2.65 -10.42 -8.74
CA GLY A 335 1.25 -10.30 -8.30
C GLY A 335 0.82 -8.84 -8.02
N ASP A 336 1.78 -7.91 -7.99
CA ASP A 336 1.58 -6.49 -7.77
C ASP A 336 1.20 -5.77 -9.07
N ASN A 337 -0.03 -5.23 -9.15
CA ASN A 337 -0.49 -4.45 -10.31
C ASN A 337 -0.33 -2.93 -10.11
N ILE A 338 0.26 -2.52 -8.98
CA ILE A 338 0.60 -1.14 -8.66
C ILE A 338 2.07 -0.90 -9.04
N THR A 339 2.96 -1.68 -8.41
CA THR A 339 4.41 -1.60 -8.61
C THR A 339 5.02 -2.96 -8.93
N PRO A 340 4.69 -3.56 -10.09
CA PRO A 340 5.36 -4.78 -10.52
C PRO A 340 6.86 -4.55 -10.78
N PRO A 341 7.66 -5.61 -11.00
CA PRO A 341 9.09 -5.51 -11.28
C PRO A 341 9.46 -4.50 -12.36
N HIS A 342 8.60 -4.31 -13.36
CA HIS A 342 8.71 -3.25 -14.37
C HIS A 342 8.90 -1.86 -13.75
N GLN A 343 8.06 -1.46 -12.78
CA GLN A 343 8.17 -0.14 -12.14
C GLN A 343 9.23 -0.08 -11.04
N ALA A 344 9.53 -1.21 -10.39
CA ALA A 344 10.50 -1.28 -9.31
C ALA A 344 11.96 -1.37 -9.79
N LEU A 345 12.21 -1.94 -10.97
CA LEU A 345 13.56 -2.31 -11.43
C LEU A 345 13.98 -1.66 -12.76
N ALA A 346 13.08 -1.19 -13.62
CA ALA A 346 13.48 -0.66 -14.95
C ALA A 346 14.41 0.56 -14.88
N TRP A 347 14.34 1.33 -13.80
CA TRP A 347 15.14 2.54 -13.60
C TRP A 347 16.62 2.19 -13.50
N LEU A 348 16.95 0.97 -13.05
CA LEU A 348 18.33 0.49 -12.94
C LEU A 348 19.05 0.60 -14.27
N LYS A 349 18.41 0.18 -15.36
CA LYS A 349 18.96 0.27 -16.72
C LYS A 349 18.90 1.69 -17.28
N ALA A 350 17.92 2.48 -16.86
CA ALA A 350 17.82 3.88 -17.23
C ALA A 350 18.97 4.72 -16.64
N VAL A 351 19.30 4.49 -15.36
CA VAL A 351 20.31 5.18 -14.56
C VAL A 351 21.71 4.61 -14.81
N TYR A 352 21.86 3.29 -14.76
CA TYR A 352 23.11 2.57 -15.03
C TYR A 352 22.99 1.84 -16.36
N LYS A 353 23.57 2.40 -17.43
CA LYS A 353 23.41 1.85 -18.79
C LYS A 353 23.94 0.42 -18.94
N THR A 354 24.92 0.04 -18.12
CA THR A 354 25.56 -1.27 -18.11
C THR A 354 25.84 -1.72 -16.68
N THR A 355 26.09 -3.01 -16.51
CA THR A 355 26.55 -3.56 -15.22
C THR A 355 27.86 -2.90 -14.79
N ASP A 356 28.77 -2.66 -15.74
CA ASP A 356 30.04 -1.99 -15.44
C ASP A 356 29.81 -0.56 -14.94
N ALA A 357 28.87 0.21 -15.52
CA ALA A 357 28.54 1.55 -15.04
C ALA A 357 27.98 1.54 -13.60
N LEU A 358 27.21 0.50 -13.24
CA LEU A 358 26.73 0.31 -11.87
C LEU A 358 27.89 0.00 -10.90
N LYS A 359 28.83 -0.85 -11.33
CA LYS A 359 30.02 -1.22 -10.56
C LYS A 359 30.97 -0.03 -10.37
N GLU A 360 31.22 0.73 -11.43
CA GLU A 360 32.02 1.97 -11.42
C GLU A 360 31.41 3.04 -10.52
N ALA A 361 30.07 3.12 -10.44
CA ALA A 361 29.39 3.99 -9.49
C ALA A 361 29.57 3.54 -8.03
N GLY A 362 30.14 2.35 -7.79
CA GLY A 362 30.36 1.76 -6.46
C GLY A 362 29.08 1.26 -5.79
N GLN A 363 28.01 1.10 -6.57
CA GLN A 363 26.68 0.81 -6.07
C GLN A 363 26.47 -0.70 -5.89
N ARG A 364 25.74 -1.06 -4.83
CA ARG A 364 25.37 -2.42 -4.44
C ARG A 364 23.85 -2.51 -4.43
N ILE A 365 23.28 -3.30 -5.33
CA ILE A 365 21.82 -3.44 -5.44
C ILE A 365 21.48 -4.91 -5.37
N VAL A 366 20.63 -5.25 -4.41
CA VAL A 366 20.03 -6.56 -4.26
C VAL A 366 18.56 -6.42 -4.58
N PHE A 367 18.01 -7.33 -5.38
CA PHE A 367 16.57 -7.39 -5.60
C PHE A 367 16.03 -8.79 -5.31
N MET A 368 14.75 -8.87 -4.98
CA MET A 368 13.98 -10.11 -4.93
C MET A 368 12.63 -9.91 -5.60
N THR A 369 12.12 -10.98 -6.20
CA THR A 369 10.80 -10.99 -6.83
C THR A 369 9.96 -12.16 -6.32
N ASP A 370 8.73 -11.88 -5.90
CA ASP A 370 7.73 -12.92 -5.64
C ASP A 370 6.78 -13.08 -6.84
N PRO A 371 6.38 -14.28 -7.26
CA PRO A 371 5.51 -14.47 -8.43
C PRO A 371 4.02 -14.15 -8.22
N ARG A 372 3.51 -14.05 -6.98
CA ARG A 372 2.07 -14.12 -6.68
C ARG A 372 1.58 -13.06 -5.69
N VAL A 373 2.43 -12.55 -4.82
CA VAL A 373 2.04 -11.63 -3.74
C VAL A 373 1.50 -10.32 -4.33
N GLY A 374 0.27 -9.96 -3.96
CA GLY A 374 -0.30 -8.65 -4.33
C GLY A 374 0.39 -7.49 -3.62
N HIS A 375 0.20 -6.26 -4.12
CA HIS A 375 0.85 -5.04 -3.61
C HIS A 375 0.86 -4.92 -2.08
N LEU A 376 -0.32 -4.98 -1.45
CA LEU A 376 -0.43 -4.90 0.01
C LEU A 376 0.24 -6.08 0.69
N GLY A 377 0.13 -7.28 0.10
CA GLY A 377 0.73 -8.49 0.64
C GLY A 377 2.24 -8.39 0.81
N ILE A 378 2.93 -7.54 0.04
CA ILE A 378 4.37 -7.30 0.16
C ILE A 378 4.73 -6.83 1.57
N PHE A 379 3.91 -6.00 2.23
CA PHE A 379 4.24 -5.40 3.54
C PHE A 379 3.21 -5.68 4.65
N VAL A 380 2.01 -6.21 4.34
CA VAL A 380 0.97 -6.52 5.35
C VAL A 380 0.78 -8.00 5.63
N SER A 381 1.32 -8.87 4.78
CA SER A 381 1.11 -10.31 4.93
C SER A 381 2.02 -10.85 6.03
N ALA A 382 1.42 -11.54 7.01
CA ALA A 382 2.17 -12.23 8.04
C ALA A 382 3.09 -13.32 7.46
N SER A 383 2.70 -13.98 6.34
CA SER A 383 3.59 -14.96 5.70
C SER A 383 4.82 -14.30 5.11
N VAL A 384 4.64 -13.12 4.50
CA VAL A 384 5.72 -12.36 3.86
C VAL A 384 6.64 -11.72 4.89
N ALA A 385 6.07 -11.24 6.00
CA ALA A 385 6.83 -10.76 7.14
C ALA A 385 7.77 -11.84 7.71
N ARG A 386 7.23 -13.04 7.96
CA ARG A 386 7.95 -14.10 8.68
C ARG A 386 9.12 -14.70 7.89
N LEU A 387 9.05 -14.66 6.56
CA LEU A 387 10.10 -15.19 5.68
C LEU A 387 10.89 -14.09 4.97
N GLU A 388 10.29 -13.34 4.04
CA GLU A 388 10.97 -12.39 3.17
C GLU A 388 11.55 -11.20 3.93
N HIS A 389 10.74 -10.52 4.77
CA HIS A 389 11.24 -9.37 5.54
C HIS A 389 12.27 -9.79 6.59
N ARG A 390 12.08 -10.95 7.24
CA ARG A 390 13.10 -11.55 8.12
C ARG A 390 14.40 -11.81 7.36
N ALA A 391 14.33 -12.43 6.19
CA ALA A 391 15.51 -12.71 5.36
C ALA A 391 16.23 -11.43 4.93
N ILE A 392 15.50 -10.37 4.58
CA ILE A 392 16.09 -9.06 4.28
C ILE A 392 16.86 -8.53 5.50
N LEU A 393 16.21 -8.49 6.66
CA LEU A 393 16.79 -7.94 7.90
C LEU A 393 18.01 -8.74 8.36
N GLU A 394 17.93 -10.07 8.34
CA GLU A 394 19.03 -10.99 8.72
C GLU A 394 20.20 -10.98 7.73
N SER A 395 20.06 -10.38 6.54
CA SER A 395 21.11 -10.32 5.53
C SER A 395 21.62 -8.92 5.23
N LEU A 396 21.20 -7.89 5.97
CA LEU A 396 21.68 -6.51 5.74
C LEU A 396 23.21 -6.39 5.81
N ASP A 397 23.87 -7.07 6.76
CA ASP A 397 25.33 -7.08 6.86
C ASP A 397 25.98 -7.78 5.66
N ASP A 398 25.38 -8.87 5.15
CA ASP A 398 25.85 -9.54 3.93
C ASP A 398 25.77 -8.56 2.74
N VAL A 399 24.64 -7.86 2.58
CA VAL A 399 24.41 -6.89 1.50
C VAL A 399 25.43 -5.75 1.52
N VAL A 400 25.77 -5.24 2.71
CA VAL A 400 26.78 -4.16 2.85
C VAL A 400 28.16 -4.62 2.37
N ASN A 401 28.49 -5.89 2.59
CA ASN A 401 29.79 -6.50 2.29
C ASN A 401 29.91 -7.05 0.86
N LEU A 402 28.82 -7.10 0.09
CA LEU A 402 28.88 -7.47 -1.32
C LEU A 402 29.76 -6.49 -2.12
N PRO A 403 30.50 -6.97 -3.13
CA PRO A 403 31.13 -6.07 -4.07
C PRO A 403 30.07 -5.26 -4.83
N PRO A 404 30.43 -4.10 -5.41
CA PRO A 404 29.54 -3.38 -6.32
C PRO A 404 29.00 -4.29 -7.42
N GLY A 405 27.71 -4.21 -7.70
CA GLY A 405 27.01 -5.14 -8.58
C GLY A 405 25.51 -5.18 -8.36
N LEU A 406 24.82 -5.85 -9.28
CA LEU A 406 23.41 -6.19 -9.19
C LEU A 406 23.29 -7.67 -8.81
N TYR A 407 22.49 -7.96 -7.78
CA TYR A 407 22.32 -9.31 -7.25
C TYR A 407 20.84 -9.63 -7.09
N GLU A 408 20.47 -10.87 -7.41
CA GLU A 408 19.18 -11.43 -7.05
C GLU A 408 19.31 -12.21 -5.75
N MET A 409 18.53 -11.85 -4.74
CA MET A 409 18.42 -12.60 -3.50
C MET A 409 17.51 -13.82 -3.74
N LYS A 410 18.04 -15.01 -3.53
CA LYS A 410 17.28 -16.27 -3.54
C LYS A 410 17.14 -16.81 -2.13
N ILE A 411 15.91 -16.98 -1.69
CA ILE A 411 15.57 -17.60 -0.41
C ILE A 411 15.26 -19.08 -0.68
N SER A 412 16.08 -19.98 -0.14
CA SER A 412 15.83 -21.41 -0.17
C SER A 412 15.29 -21.84 1.18
N ASN A 413 14.00 -22.16 1.23
CA ASN A 413 13.32 -22.65 2.43
C ASN A 413 12.90 -24.12 2.21
N PRO A 414 13.80 -25.10 2.43
CA PRO A 414 13.50 -26.52 2.19
C PRO A 414 12.43 -27.08 3.13
N THR A 415 12.15 -26.40 4.24
CA THR A 415 11.15 -26.83 5.22
C THR A 415 9.71 -26.46 4.84
N ASN A 416 9.53 -25.53 3.90
CA ASN A 416 8.25 -24.85 3.61
C ASN A 416 7.56 -24.22 4.84
N ASP A 417 8.28 -24.11 5.96
CA ASP A 417 7.78 -23.44 7.16
C ASP A 417 8.00 -21.93 7.03
N PRO A 418 6.96 -21.09 7.02
CA PRO A 418 7.12 -19.64 6.93
C PRO A 418 7.77 -19.03 8.19
N ASP A 419 7.80 -19.74 9.32
CA ASP A 419 8.38 -19.26 10.58
C ASP A 419 9.84 -19.62 10.78
N CYS A 420 10.47 -20.21 9.77
CA CYS A 420 11.83 -20.72 9.89
C CYS A 420 12.87 -19.61 10.13
N ARG A 421 13.96 -19.94 10.82
CA ARG A 421 15.10 -19.05 11.09
C ARG A 421 16.38 -19.61 10.49
N LYS A 422 17.39 -18.79 10.21
CA LYS A 422 18.73 -19.32 9.88
C LYS A 422 19.18 -20.30 10.99
N PRO A 423 19.65 -21.53 10.65
CA PRO A 423 19.99 -22.03 9.31
C PRO A 423 18.91 -22.86 8.60
N GLN A 424 17.66 -22.87 9.07
CA GLN A 424 16.54 -23.65 8.49
C GLN A 424 16.13 -23.18 7.08
N TYR A 425 16.40 -21.92 6.76
CA TYR A 425 16.44 -21.40 5.39
C TYR A 425 17.84 -20.84 5.09
N SER A 426 18.18 -20.76 3.80
CA SER A 426 19.40 -20.13 3.34
C SER A 426 19.10 -19.00 2.36
N VAL A 427 19.98 -18.00 2.37
CA VAL A 427 19.97 -16.87 1.43
C VAL A 427 21.21 -16.97 0.57
N SER A 428 21.05 -16.88 -0.75
CA SER A 428 22.15 -16.72 -1.68
C SER A 428 21.95 -15.47 -2.54
N PHE A 429 23.06 -14.84 -2.92
CA PHE A 429 23.08 -13.69 -3.81
C PHE A 429 23.64 -14.13 -5.16
N GLU A 430 22.78 -14.19 -6.16
CA GLU A 430 23.19 -14.52 -7.53
C GLU A 430 23.47 -13.22 -8.29
N GLU A 431 24.69 -13.05 -8.79
CA GLU A 431 25.01 -11.88 -9.60
C GLU A 431 24.17 -11.88 -10.89
N ARG A 432 23.64 -10.72 -11.22
CA ARG A 432 22.83 -10.45 -12.42
C ARG A 432 23.40 -9.28 -13.18
N ARG A 433 22.98 -9.17 -14.44
CA ARG A 433 23.39 -8.06 -15.30
C ARG A 433 22.26 -7.06 -15.42
N VAL A 434 22.60 -5.78 -15.32
CA VAL A 434 21.65 -4.67 -15.55
C VAL A 434 21.08 -4.73 -16.97
N GLU A 435 21.88 -5.18 -17.94
CA GLU A 435 21.49 -5.31 -19.33
C GLU A 435 20.34 -6.31 -19.53
N ASP A 436 20.29 -7.35 -18.69
CA ASP A 436 19.30 -8.44 -18.75
C ASP A 436 17.93 -8.01 -18.19
N LEU A 437 17.85 -6.84 -17.54
CA LEU A 437 16.58 -6.21 -17.17
C LEU A 437 15.91 -5.65 -18.44
N ALA A 438 15.13 -6.50 -19.10
CA ALA A 438 14.43 -6.20 -20.36
C ALA A 438 12.97 -5.80 -20.11
N PHE A 439 12.75 -4.62 -19.54
CA PHE A 439 11.41 -4.06 -19.33
C PHE A 439 11.05 -3.06 -20.44
N ASP A 440 9.81 -3.11 -20.93
CA ASP A 440 9.30 -2.13 -21.88
C ASP A 440 9.09 -0.75 -21.20
N ASN A 441 9.50 0.30 -21.88
CA ASN A 441 9.39 1.69 -21.44
C ASN A 441 9.11 2.56 -22.68
N PRO A 442 7.84 2.83 -23.02
CA PRO A 442 7.45 3.57 -24.23
C PRO A 442 7.67 5.08 -24.04
N ARG A 443 8.95 5.46 -23.90
CA ARG A 443 9.40 6.79 -23.50
C ARG A 443 8.81 7.92 -24.37
N LYS A 444 8.75 7.73 -25.69
CA LYS A 444 8.22 8.73 -26.63
C LYS A 444 6.74 9.07 -26.36
N ALA A 445 5.92 8.07 -26.08
CA ALA A 445 4.50 8.27 -25.81
C ALA A 445 4.31 9.06 -24.50
N PHE A 446 5.06 8.70 -23.45
CA PHE A 446 5.00 9.42 -22.18
C PHE A 446 5.63 10.81 -22.21
N GLU A 447 6.64 11.06 -23.04
CA GLU A 447 7.15 12.42 -23.29
C GLU A 447 6.06 13.33 -23.88
N ARG A 448 5.17 12.81 -24.73
CA ARG A 448 4.00 13.56 -25.22
C ARG A 448 2.96 13.80 -24.14
N VAL A 449 2.69 12.79 -23.31
CA VAL A 449 1.83 12.94 -22.14
C VAL A 449 2.36 14.05 -21.23
N ARG A 450 3.66 14.08 -20.97
CA ARG A 450 4.31 15.14 -20.18
C ARG A 450 4.10 16.52 -20.81
N GLN A 451 4.31 16.67 -22.12
CA GLN A 451 4.10 17.94 -22.82
C GLN A 451 2.64 18.40 -22.76
N LEU A 452 1.69 17.48 -22.97
CA LEU A 452 0.26 17.79 -22.86
C LEU A 452 -0.12 18.18 -21.43
N SER A 453 0.37 17.44 -20.44
CA SER A 453 0.14 17.74 -19.02
C SER A 453 0.64 19.13 -18.66
N GLN A 454 1.88 19.46 -19.04
CA GLN A 454 2.46 20.78 -18.80
C GLN A 454 1.63 21.91 -19.43
N ALA A 455 1.13 21.71 -20.66
CA ALA A 455 0.27 22.68 -21.33
C ALA A 455 -1.07 22.85 -20.58
N ASN A 456 -1.74 21.74 -20.24
CA ASN A 456 -3.03 21.76 -19.54
C ASN A 456 -2.92 22.34 -18.13
N GLU A 457 -1.87 21.97 -17.39
CA GLU A 457 -1.60 22.51 -16.06
C GLU A 457 -1.30 24.01 -16.11
N THR A 458 -0.51 24.46 -17.09
CA THR A 458 -0.26 25.90 -17.31
C THR A 458 -1.54 26.66 -17.64
N LEU A 459 -2.43 26.09 -18.46
CA LEU A 459 -3.73 26.71 -18.78
C LEU A 459 -4.64 26.75 -17.55
N TYR A 460 -4.73 25.64 -16.82
CA TYR A 460 -5.58 25.53 -15.64
C TYR A 460 -5.12 26.49 -14.54
N SER A 461 -3.86 26.40 -14.13
CA SER A 461 -3.29 27.21 -13.04
C SER A 461 -3.38 28.71 -13.28
N ASN A 462 -3.19 29.18 -14.52
CA ASN A 462 -3.20 30.61 -14.83
C ASN A 462 -4.61 31.17 -15.08
N PHE A 463 -5.51 30.40 -15.69
CA PHE A 463 -6.78 30.94 -16.21
C PHE A 463 -8.03 30.41 -15.49
N VAL A 464 -7.98 29.23 -14.86
CA VAL A 464 -9.16 28.59 -14.25
C VAL A 464 -9.04 28.53 -12.74
N SER A 465 -7.88 28.10 -12.23
CA SER A 465 -7.58 27.96 -10.80
C SER A 465 -7.93 29.21 -9.98
N PRO A 466 -7.61 30.46 -10.41
CA PRO A 466 -7.96 31.65 -9.62
C PRO A 466 -9.46 31.82 -9.40
N TRP A 467 -10.29 31.43 -10.38
CA TRP A 467 -11.75 31.50 -10.26
C TRP A 467 -12.30 30.39 -9.39
N VAL A 468 -11.75 29.17 -9.51
CA VAL A 468 -12.13 28.05 -8.64
C VAL A 468 -11.79 28.39 -7.18
N GLN A 469 -10.57 28.86 -6.91
CA GLN A 469 -10.16 29.29 -5.56
C GLN A 469 -11.03 30.44 -5.04
N ALA A 470 -11.43 31.41 -5.88
CA ALA A 470 -12.31 32.49 -5.47
C ALA A 470 -13.75 32.03 -5.12
N MET A 471 -14.19 30.90 -5.67
CA MET A 471 -15.52 30.32 -5.41
C MET A 471 -15.50 29.25 -4.32
N THR A 472 -14.35 28.63 -4.06
CA THR A 472 -14.20 27.64 -2.99
C THR A 472 -14.18 28.33 -1.63
N THR A 473 -14.86 27.71 -0.67
CA THR A 473 -14.84 28.09 0.75
C THR A 473 -14.48 26.88 1.61
N PRO A 474 -14.00 27.07 2.85
CA PRO A 474 -13.78 25.96 3.78
C PRO A 474 -15.03 25.09 3.96
N TRP A 475 -16.22 25.71 3.95
CA TRP A 475 -17.49 25.00 4.07
C TRP A 475 -17.81 24.14 2.84
N SER A 476 -17.65 24.68 1.63
CA SER A 476 -17.90 23.89 0.41
C SER A 476 -16.91 22.74 0.26
N ALA A 477 -15.64 22.96 0.61
CA ALA A 477 -14.62 21.91 0.62
C ALA A 477 -14.97 20.78 1.60
N GLU A 478 -15.42 21.13 2.80
CA GLU A 478 -15.86 20.15 3.79
C GLU A 478 -17.11 19.39 3.32
N VAL A 479 -18.09 20.07 2.71
CA VAL A 479 -19.27 19.40 2.12
C VAL A 479 -18.86 18.42 1.03
N LEU A 480 -17.96 18.79 0.11
CA LEU A 480 -17.45 17.89 -0.92
C LEU A 480 -16.73 16.68 -0.32
N ARG A 481 -15.94 16.89 0.74
CA ARG A 481 -15.28 15.82 1.49
C ARG A 481 -16.29 14.81 2.03
N TRP A 482 -17.36 15.28 2.70
CA TRP A 482 -18.41 14.42 3.25
C TRP A 482 -19.21 13.69 2.18
N LEU A 483 -19.53 14.38 1.07
CA LEU A 483 -20.27 13.82 -0.07
C LEU A 483 -19.44 12.88 -0.95
N HIS A 484 -18.13 12.78 -0.71
CA HIS A 484 -17.29 11.85 -1.44
C HIS A 484 -17.88 10.42 -1.37
N PRO A 485 -18.04 9.70 -2.50
CA PRO A 485 -18.74 8.40 -2.53
C PRO A 485 -18.18 7.39 -1.54
N MET A 486 -16.85 7.39 -1.35
CA MET A 486 -16.20 6.53 -0.36
C MET A 486 -16.68 6.79 1.08
N ARG A 487 -16.85 8.06 1.48
CA ARG A 487 -17.35 8.44 2.81
C ARG A 487 -18.83 8.16 2.94
N THR A 488 -19.64 8.70 2.03
CA THR A 488 -21.10 8.61 2.11
C THR A 488 -21.58 7.16 2.14
N SER A 489 -21.05 6.29 1.27
CA SER A 489 -21.46 4.87 1.23
C SER A 489 -21.19 4.10 2.52
N ARG A 490 -20.28 4.59 3.38
CA ARG A 490 -19.89 3.92 4.63
C ARG A 490 -20.57 4.56 5.82
N TYR A 491 -20.55 5.90 5.93
CA TYR A 491 -21.21 6.62 7.02
C TYR A 491 -22.70 6.36 7.10
N MET A 492 -23.37 6.20 5.95
CA MET A 492 -24.79 5.91 5.89
C MET A 492 -25.17 4.55 6.54
N LEU A 493 -24.20 3.69 6.84
CA LEU A 493 -24.42 2.43 7.58
C LEU A 493 -24.18 2.58 9.09
N SER A 494 -23.72 3.73 9.57
CA SER A 494 -23.59 3.99 11.01
C SER A 494 -24.95 4.27 11.64
N GLU A 495 -25.03 4.05 12.94
CA GLU A 495 -26.25 4.35 13.72
C GLU A 495 -26.50 5.86 13.85
N LYS A 496 -25.45 6.69 13.76
CA LYS A 496 -25.56 8.15 13.82
C LYS A 496 -26.32 8.70 12.61
N PHE A 497 -26.10 8.15 11.41
CA PHE A 497 -26.76 8.58 10.17
C PHE A 497 -28.01 7.75 9.82
N SER A 498 -28.04 6.48 10.22
CA SER A 498 -29.13 5.54 9.96
C SER A 498 -29.60 4.89 11.27
N PRO A 499 -30.52 5.52 12.03
CA PRO A 499 -30.96 5.01 13.33
C PRO A 499 -31.57 3.60 13.32
N TRP A 500 -32.11 3.17 12.18
CA TRP A 500 -32.64 1.81 11.98
C TRP A 500 -31.57 0.72 12.07
N MET A 501 -30.27 1.07 11.95
CA MET A 501 -29.16 0.13 12.14
C MET A 501 -29.07 -0.40 13.58
N HIS A 502 -29.66 0.29 14.58
CA HIS A 502 -29.83 -0.26 15.92
C HIS A 502 -30.73 -1.51 15.95
N VAL A 503 -31.67 -1.61 15.00
CA VAL A 503 -32.51 -2.82 14.85
C VAL A 503 -31.65 -3.97 14.34
N ILE A 504 -30.77 -3.71 13.36
CA ILE A 504 -29.80 -4.70 12.87
C ILE A 504 -28.88 -5.17 13.99
N ALA A 505 -28.36 -4.26 14.83
CA ALA A 505 -27.52 -4.61 15.97
C ALA A 505 -28.22 -5.60 16.91
N ARG A 506 -29.47 -5.31 17.31
CA ARG A 506 -30.25 -6.19 18.19
C ARG A 506 -30.58 -7.53 17.53
N LEU A 507 -30.98 -7.52 16.26
CA LEU A 507 -31.23 -8.75 15.51
C LEU A 507 -29.95 -9.59 15.38
N ALA A 508 -28.79 -8.96 15.20
CA ALA A 508 -27.52 -9.66 15.12
C ALA A 508 -27.17 -10.35 16.43
N ASP A 509 -27.44 -9.73 17.58
CA ASP A 509 -27.26 -10.37 18.89
C ASP A 509 -28.17 -11.61 19.06
N GLU A 510 -29.43 -11.50 18.65
CA GLU A 510 -30.36 -12.64 18.66
C GLU A 510 -29.94 -13.75 17.69
N VAL A 511 -29.48 -13.38 16.49
CA VAL A 511 -28.98 -14.31 15.47
C VAL A 511 -27.72 -15.02 15.95
N ARG A 512 -26.77 -14.33 16.58
CA ARG A 512 -25.57 -14.95 17.18
C ARG A 512 -25.96 -15.95 18.27
N ALA A 513 -26.92 -15.60 19.12
CA ALA A 513 -27.40 -16.49 20.18
C ALA A 513 -28.15 -17.73 19.67
N LYS A 514 -28.80 -17.64 18.51
CA LYS A 514 -29.62 -18.71 17.90
C LYS A 514 -29.12 -19.09 16.50
N ARG A 515 -27.80 -19.05 16.30
CA ARG A 515 -27.18 -19.33 15.01
C ARG A 515 -27.48 -20.77 14.58
N LEU A 516 -28.02 -20.94 13.38
CA LEU A 516 -28.37 -22.22 12.75
C LEU A 516 -27.65 -22.31 11.39
N PRO A 517 -26.36 -22.66 11.36
CA PRO A 517 -25.61 -22.75 10.12
C PRO A 517 -26.09 -23.94 9.28
N ALA A 518 -26.23 -23.72 7.97
CA ALA A 518 -26.44 -24.82 7.04
C ALA A 518 -25.19 -25.71 6.97
N ALA A 519 -25.37 -27.01 6.74
CA ALA A 519 -24.26 -27.94 6.60
C ALA A 519 -23.31 -27.52 5.45
N MET A 520 -22.02 -27.80 5.61
CA MET A 520 -21.00 -27.39 4.64
C MET A 520 -21.17 -28.06 3.27
N ASP A 521 -21.75 -29.25 3.24
CA ASP A 521 -22.10 -30.02 2.03
C ASP A 521 -23.49 -29.67 1.48
N ASN A 522 -24.17 -28.64 2.03
CA ASN A 522 -25.47 -28.22 1.53
C ASN A 522 -25.36 -27.74 0.06
N PRO A 523 -26.15 -28.30 -0.87
CA PRO A 523 -26.06 -27.96 -2.29
C PRO A 523 -26.27 -26.47 -2.60
N MET A 524 -27.09 -25.77 -1.82
CA MET A 524 -27.34 -24.34 -2.02
C MET A 524 -26.17 -23.47 -1.54
N ARG A 525 -25.42 -23.90 -0.51
CA ARG A 525 -24.17 -23.25 -0.11
C ARG A 525 -23.08 -23.44 -1.17
N ALA A 526 -23.00 -24.63 -1.76
CA ALA A 526 -22.09 -24.87 -2.88
C ALA A 526 -22.46 -24.00 -4.09
N ALA A 527 -23.74 -23.94 -4.46
CA ALA A 527 -24.23 -23.09 -5.55
C ALA A 527 -23.95 -21.59 -5.31
N GLU A 528 -24.12 -21.11 -4.07
CA GLU A 528 -23.80 -19.73 -3.68
C GLU A 528 -22.31 -19.39 -3.85
N ARG A 529 -21.40 -20.30 -3.46
CA ARG A 529 -19.96 -20.13 -3.67
C ARG A 529 -19.61 -20.11 -5.16
N THR A 530 -20.14 -21.05 -5.94
CA THR A 530 -19.93 -21.08 -7.39
C THR A 530 -20.48 -19.82 -8.07
N LEU A 531 -21.63 -19.29 -7.64
CA LEU A 531 -22.16 -18.03 -8.16
C LEU A 531 -21.23 -16.85 -7.83
N SER A 532 -20.67 -16.82 -6.62
CA SER A 532 -19.71 -15.79 -6.22
C SER A 532 -18.44 -15.84 -7.09
N GLU A 533 -17.89 -17.04 -7.34
CA GLU A 533 -16.74 -17.27 -8.22
C GLU A 533 -17.03 -16.82 -9.65
N GLN A 534 -18.22 -17.13 -10.18
CA GLN A 534 -18.65 -16.67 -11.50
C GLN A 534 -18.77 -15.15 -11.59
N MET A 535 -19.31 -14.50 -10.55
CA MET A 535 -19.39 -13.04 -10.52
C MET A 535 -18.00 -12.41 -10.43
N GLN A 536 -17.10 -12.97 -9.62
CA GLN A 536 -15.72 -12.53 -9.54
C GLN A 536 -15.05 -12.58 -10.92
N ALA A 537 -15.18 -13.72 -11.63
CA ALA A 537 -14.63 -13.89 -12.98
C ALA A 537 -15.28 -12.94 -14.01
N ALA A 538 -16.58 -12.64 -13.88
CA ALA A 538 -17.26 -11.69 -14.75
C ALA A 538 -16.77 -10.25 -14.53
N ILE A 539 -16.55 -9.85 -13.28
CA ILE A 539 -15.99 -8.53 -12.93
C ILE A 539 -14.54 -8.43 -13.42
N GLU A 540 -13.75 -9.48 -13.25
CA GLU A 540 -12.37 -9.56 -13.75
C GLU A 540 -12.33 -9.41 -15.28
N MET A 541 -13.18 -10.12 -16.01
CA MET A 541 -13.28 -9.98 -17.47
C MET A 541 -13.69 -8.57 -17.91
N ALA A 542 -14.61 -7.93 -17.17
CA ALA A 542 -15.00 -6.54 -17.42
C ALA A 542 -13.83 -5.56 -17.17
N ARG A 543 -13.06 -5.78 -16.10
CA ARG A 543 -11.84 -5.04 -15.78
C ARG A 543 -10.82 -5.18 -16.91
N GLU A 544 -10.48 -6.39 -17.33
CA GLU A 544 -9.50 -6.65 -18.39
C GLU A 544 -9.91 -6.02 -19.73
N THR A 545 -11.21 -6.05 -20.04
CA THR A 545 -11.76 -5.39 -21.24
C THR A 545 -11.60 -3.88 -21.15
N ARG A 546 -11.89 -3.27 -19.99
CA ARG A 546 -11.67 -1.84 -19.74
C ARG A 546 -10.19 -1.48 -19.89
N ASP A 547 -9.30 -2.23 -19.24
CA ASP A 547 -7.86 -1.96 -19.24
C ASP A 547 -7.30 -2.06 -20.67
N SER A 548 -7.72 -3.09 -21.43
CA SER A 548 -7.38 -3.23 -22.86
C SER A 548 -7.91 -2.10 -23.74
N ALA A 549 -9.11 -1.58 -23.45
CA ALA A 549 -9.66 -0.43 -24.15
C ALA A 549 -8.88 0.86 -23.85
N GLN A 550 -8.50 1.07 -22.59
CA GLN A 550 -7.67 2.19 -22.16
C GLN A 550 -6.28 2.15 -22.80
N GLU A 551 -5.65 0.97 -22.88
CA GLU A 551 -4.39 0.79 -23.58
C GLU A 551 -4.48 1.13 -25.06
N ARG A 552 -5.50 0.62 -25.77
CA ARG A 552 -5.72 0.94 -27.18
C ARG A 552 -5.97 2.44 -27.40
N ALA A 553 -6.75 3.07 -26.53
CA ALA A 553 -6.99 4.51 -26.58
C ALA A 553 -5.69 5.30 -26.36
N PHE A 554 -4.89 4.92 -25.36
CA PHE A 554 -3.60 5.55 -25.09
C PHE A 554 -2.65 5.44 -26.28
N ARG A 555 -2.48 4.24 -26.85
CA ARG A 555 -1.65 4.05 -28.04
C ARG A 555 -2.14 4.88 -29.22
N GLY A 556 -3.46 4.91 -29.45
CA GLY A 556 -4.07 5.72 -30.50
C GLY A 556 -3.86 7.23 -30.32
N LEU A 557 -3.69 7.71 -29.09
CA LEU A 557 -3.42 9.12 -28.81
C LEU A 557 -1.93 9.48 -28.89
N TYR A 558 -1.04 8.56 -28.48
CA TYR A 558 0.36 8.90 -28.18
C TYR A 558 1.44 8.14 -28.95
N ASP A 559 1.14 7.03 -29.64
CA ASP A 559 2.18 6.18 -30.28
C ASP A 559 2.54 6.57 -31.72
N TYR A 560 1.89 7.58 -32.32
CA TYR A 560 2.04 7.93 -33.75
C TYR A 560 3.27 8.73 -34.13
#